data_AF-A0A936H5V5-F1
#
_entry.id   AF-A0A936H5V5-F1
#
_cell.length_a   1.000
_cell.length_b   1.000
_cell.length_c   1.000
_cell.angle_alpha   90.00
_cell.angle_beta   90.00
_cell.angle_gamma   90.00
#
_symmetry.space_group_name_H-M   'P 1'
#
loop_
_entity.id
_entity.type
_entity.pdbx_description
1 polymer ?
#
loop_
_entity_poly.entity_id
_entity_poly.type
_entity_poly.pdbx_seq_one_letter_code
_entity_poly.pdbx_strand_id
1 'polypeptide(L)'
;MDAKDNAERLTNYAELKSELAKIEYVAYVGQSVSGTGYWVLIPIKDPTRHKQHFQALEIAFGNAGLIIDAACSDVTRLRFWSYDPDPYMNHWAKTWQSEYEAPVIKPSAPTYRTDAGGKPWEAFNANHNILDVLEAHGWTVLRHRGNEVDLNRPGAKTRGKDAVVFLDSNRLWLETTSDRLPVHTRLSPFDVVKFYEHGGDRKATTRALNKPGYEIPTNYPNRR
;
A
#
# COMPACT_ATOMS: atom_id res chain seq x y z
N MET A 1 -16.32 -9.14 -0.81
CA MET A 1 -16.91 -7.87 -0.39
C MET A 1 -17.87 -8.16 0.73
N ASP A 2 -17.50 -7.80 1.96
CA ASP A 2 -18.33 -8.03 3.15
C ASP A 2 -19.29 -6.85 3.33
N ALA A 3 -20.55 -7.13 3.70
CA ALA A 3 -21.51 -6.09 4.06
C ALA A 3 -21.05 -5.25 5.25
N LYS A 4 -20.33 -5.82 6.21
CA LYS A 4 -19.82 -5.08 7.38
C LYS A 4 -18.81 -4.01 7.00
N ASP A 5 -17.86 -4.35 6.13
CA ASP A 5 -16.80 -3.42 5.69
C ASP A 5 -17.34 -2.30 4.79
N ASN A 6 -18.52 -2.52 4.18
CA ASN A 6 -19.16 -1.58 3.26
C ASN A 6 -20.47 -0.98 3.82
N ALA A 7 -20.83 -1.26 5.08
CA ALA A 7 -22.12 -0.89 5.67
C ALA A 7 -22.39 0.63 5.66
N GLU A 8 -21.34 1.43 5.81
CA GLU A 8 -21.43 2.90 5.79
C GLU A 8 -21.40 3.50 4.37
N ARG A 9 -21.00 2.71 3.36
CA ARG A 9 -20.78 3.16 1.98
C ARG A 9 -21.84 2.67 1.00
N LEU A 10 -22.57 1.62 1.37
CA LEU A 10 -23.60 0.99 0.54
C LEU A 10 -24.92 0.94 1.32
N THR A 11 -25.86 1.77 0.93
CA THR A 11 -27.23 1.77 1.46
C THR A 11 -28.10 0.68 0.85
N ASN A 12 -27.75 0.14 -0.32
CA ASN A 12 -28.57 -0.84 -1.04
C ASN A 12 -27.79 -2.10 -1.43
N TYR A 13 -27.50 -2.94 -0.43
CA TYR A 13 -26.74 -4.18 -0.62
C TYR A 13 -27.43 -5.20 -1.54
N ALA A 14 -28.76 -5.14 -1.64
CA ALA A 14 -29.55 -6.01 -2.51
C ALA A 14 -29.23 -5.75 -4.00
N GLU A 15 -28.94 -4.51 -4.37
CA GLU A 15 -28.62 -4.12 -5.75
C GLU A 15 -27.14 -4.30 -6.11
N LEU A 16 -26.27 -4.52 -5.12
CA LEU A 16 -24.83 -4.64 -5.33
C LEU A 16 -24.47 -5.73 -6.35
N LYS A 17 -25.18 -6.86 -6.36
CA LYS A 17 -24.95 -7.94 -7.34
C LYS A 17 -25.19 -7.43 -8.77
N SER A 18 -26.26 -6.66 -8.98
CA SER A 18 -26.61 -6.07 -10.27
C SER A 18 -25.62 -4.99 -10.70
N GLU A 19 -25.10 -4.19 -9.77
CA GLU A 19 -24.06 -3.19 -10.08
C GLU A 19 -22.72 -3.86 -10.44
N LEU A 20 -22.32 -4.89 -9.70
CA LEU A 20 -21.11 -5.67 -9.99
C LEU A 20 -21.21 -6.38 -11.36
N ALA A 21 -22.40 -6.86 -11.72
CA ALA A 21 -22.66 -7.49 -13.02
C ALA A 21 -22.55 -6.53 -14.22
N LYS A 22 -22.61 -5.21 -14.01
CA LYS A 22 -22.40 -4.21 -15.08
C LYS A 22 -20.93 -3.98 -15.39
N ILE A 23 -20.01 -4.41 -14.52
CA ILE A 23 -18.58 -4.22 -14.72
C ILE A 23 -18.10 -5.22 -15.78
N GLU A 24 -17.60 -4.71 -16.90
CA GLU A 24 -17.20 -5.53 -18.06
C GLU A 24 -16.08 -6.54 -17.78
N TYR A 25 -15.32 -6.36 -16.70
CA TYR A 25 -14.25 -7.24 -16.25
C TYR A 25 -14.74 -8.36 -15.32
N VAL A 26 -15.99 -8.32 -14.85
CA VAL A 26 -16.53 -9.32 -13.93
C VAL A 26 -17.00 -10.53 -14.72
N ALA A 27 -16.33 -11.66 -14.49
CA ALA A 27 -16.68 -12.96 -15.07
C ALA A 27 -17.72 -13.72 -14.24
N TYR A 28 -17.74 -13.47 -12.92
CA TYR A 28 -18.64 -14.17 -12.01
C TYR A 28 -18.97 -13.28 -10.81
N VAL A 29 -20.22 -13.32 -10.34
CA VAL A 29 -20.61 -12.82 -9.01
C VAL A 29 -21.43 -13.89 -8.30
N GLY A 30 -21.01 -14.23 -7.09
CA GLY A 30 -21.75 -15.18 -6.25
C GLY A 30 -21.90 -14.69 -4.82
N GLN A 31 -22.88 -15.24 -4.13
CA GLN A 31 -23.03 -15.08 -2.69
C GLN A 31 -21.87 -15.73 -1.95
N SER A 32 -21.38 -15.07 -0.91
CA SER A 32 -20.33 -15.59 -0.03
C SER A 32 -20.88 -16.63 0.94
N VAL A 33 -20.02 -17.48 1.50
CA VAL A 33 -20.40 -18.57 2.42
C VAL A 33 -21.19 -18.07 3.65
N SER A 34 -20.94 -16.84 4.11
CA SER A 34 -21.67 -16.24 5.22
C SER A 34 -23.10 -15.83 4.90
N GLY A 35 -23.50 -15.79 3.61
CA GLY A 35 -24.78 -15.28 3.14
C GLY A 35 -24.90 -13.75 3.16
N THR A 36 -24.01 -13.06 3.86
CA THR A 36 -24.04 -11.59 4.08
C THR A 36 -23.21 -10.81 3.08
N GLY A 37 -22.60 -11.46 2.10
CA GLY A 37 -21.63 -10.81 1.22
C GLY A 37 -21.61 -11.37 -0.19
N TYR A 38 -20.93 -10.66 -1.09
CA TYR A 38 -20.67 -11.13 -2.45
C TYR A 38 -19.17 -11.27 -2.72
N TRP A 39 -18.86 -12.15 -3.65
CA TRP A 39 -17.53 -12.30 -4.19
C TRP A 39 -17.57 -12.29 -5.71
N VAL A 40 -16.46 -11.88 -6.31
CA VAL A 40 -16.36 -11.72 -7.76
C VAL A 40 -15.14 -12.46 -8.29
N LEU A 41 -15.24 -12.94 -9.53
CA LEU A 41 -14.08 -13.36 -10.32
C LEU A 41 -13.84 -12.35 -11.42
N ILE A 42 -12.59 -11.91 -11.53
CA ILE A 42 -12.11 -11.02 -12.57
C ILE A 42 -10.89 -11.71 -13.20
N PRO A 43 -10.90 -12.03 -14.50
CA PRO A 43 -9.75 -12.60 -15.17
C PRO A 43 -8.66 -11.52 -15.28
N ILE A 44 -7.43 -11.85 -14.88
CA ILE A 44 -6.27 -10.96 -14.96
C ILE A 44 -5.35 -11.36 -16.11
N LYS A 45 -4.65 -10.38 -16.69
CA LYS A 45 -3.80 -10.59 -17.88
C LYS A 45 -2.59 -11.46 -17.58
N ASP A 46 -1.93 -11.22 -16.47
CA ASP A 46 -0.70 -11.92 -16.09
C ASP A 46 -0.84 -12.51 -14.67
N PRO A 47 -1.08 -13.83 -14.55
CA PRO A 47 -1.18 -14.49 -13.25
C PRO A 47 0.09 -14.38 -12.39
N THR A 48 1.27 -14.20 -13.00
CA THR A 48 2.52 -14.06 -12.25
C THR A 48 2.61 -12.72 -11.50
N ARG A 49 1.80 -11.75 -11.92
CA ARG A 49 1.68 -10.41 -11.32
C ARG A 49 0.32 -10.19 -10.66
N HIS A 50 -0.21 -11.25 -10.06
CA HIS A 50 -1.48 -11.22 -9.33
C HIS A 50 -1.54 -10.08 -8.32
N LYS A 51 -0.47 -9.84 -7.55
CA LYS A 51 -0.44 -8.78 -6.53
C LYS A 51 -0.62 -7.39 -7.14
N GLN A 52 0.08 -7.08 -8.23
CA GLN A 52 0.02 -5.79 -8.93
C GLN A 52 -1.35 -5.56 -9.58
N HIS A 53 -1.92 -6.60 -10.19
CA HIS A 53 -3.28 -6.55 -10.72
C HIS A 53 -4.32 -6.37 -9.61
N PHE A 54 -4.16 -7.09 -8.49
CA PHE A 54 -5.05 -6.99 -7.34
C PHE A 54 -5.01 -5.58 -6.72
N GLN A 55 -3.82 -5.00 -6.56
CA GLN A 55 -3.68 -3.61 -6.08
C GLN A 55 -4.34 -2.60 -7.02
N ALA A 56 -4.24 -2.79 -8.35
CA ALA A 56 -4.97 -1.94 -9.30
C ALA A 56 -6.50 -2.08 -9.15
N LEU A 57 -6.99 -3.29 -8.87
CA LEU A 57 -8.40 -3.52 -8.56
C LEU A 57 -8.80 -2.86 -7.24
N GLU A 58 -8.00 -2.98 -6.17
CA GLU A 58 -8.26 -2.30 -4.90
C GLU A 58 -8.43 -0.78 -5.08
N ILE A 59 -7.57 -0.17 -5.89
CA ILE A 59 -7.65 1.26 -6.22
C ILE A 59 -8.92 1.56 -7.03
N ALA A 60 -9.21 0.77 -8.08
CA ALA A 60 -10.38 0.99 -8.94
C ALA A 60 -11.70 0.86 -8.16
N PHE A 61 -11.85 -0.20 -7.37
CA PHE A 61 -13.02 -0.42 -6.52
C PHE A 61 -13.09 0.63 -5.41
N GLY A 62 -11.96 0.99 -4.80
CA GLY A 62 -11.88 2.05 -3.79
C GLY A 62 -12.35 3.40 -4.31
N ASN A 63 -11.97 3.77 -5.54
CA ASN A 63 -12.44 4.99 -6.22
C ASN A 63 -13.95 4.94 -6.52
N ALA A 64 -14.50 3.74 -6.71
CA ALA A 64 -15.95 3.52 -6.83
C ALA A 64 -16.67 3.43 -5.47
N GLY A 65 -15.96 3.65 -4.35
CA GLY A 65 -16.53 3.60 -3.00
C GLY A 65 -16.69 2.19 -2.43
N LEU A 66 -16.10 1.17 -3.05
CA LEU A 66 -16.16 -0.23 -2.65
C LEU A 66 -14.86 -0.68 -2.00
N ILE A 67 -14.97 -1.37 -0.86
CA ILE A 67 -13.82 -2.00 -0.19
C ILE A 67 -13.83 -3.50 -0.48
N ILE A 68 -12.74 -3.97 -1.08
CA ILE A 68 -12.49 -5.39 -1.34
C ILE A 68 -11.55 -5.98 -0.28
N ASP A 69 -11.61 -7.30 -0.08
CA ASP A 69 -10.83 -8.00 0.96
C ASP A 69 -9.35 -8.09 0.56
N ALA A 70 -8.48 -7.38 1.26
CA ALA A 70 -7.03 -7.34 0.99
C ALA A 70 -6.38 -8.74 1.01
N ALA A 71 -6.96 -9.71 1.72
CA ALA A 71 -6.48 -11.09 1.77
C ALA A 71 -6.65 -11.85 0.43
N CYS A 72 -7.38 -11.29 -0.54
CA CYS A 72 -7.51 -11.86 -1.89
C CYS A 72 -6.27 -11.67 -2.77
N SER A 73 -5.23 -10.96 -2.28
CA SER A 73 -3.91 -10.89 -2.91
C SER A 73 -3.08 -12.18 -2.78
N ASP A 74 -3.41 -13.06 -1.84
CA ASP A 74 -2.71 -14.33 -1.63
C ASP A 74 -3.27 -15.43 -2.54
N VAL A 75 -2.51 -15.79 -3.57
CA VAL A 75 -2.87 -16.82 -4.56
C VAL A 75 -2.90 -18.25 -3.99
N THR A 76 -2.29 -18.48 -2.82
CA THR A 76 -2.24 -19.81 -2.19
C THR A 76 -3.44 -20.09 -1.30
N ARG A 77 -4.28 -19.07 -1.05
CA ARG A 77 -5.39 -19.17 -0.11
C ARG A 77 -6.51 -20.05 -0.68
N LEU A 78 -6.88 -21.07 0.08
CA LEU A 78 -8.04 -21.90 -0.23
C LEU A 78 -9.33 -21.09 -0.15
N ARG A 79 -10.23 -21.32 -1.11
CA ARG A 79 -11.61 -20.82 -1.10
C ARG A 79 -12.58 -22.00 -0.97
N PHE A 80 -13.51 -21.90 -0.03
CA PHE A 80 -14.60 -22.87 0.12
C PHE A 80 -15.66 -22.67 -0.97
N TRP A 81 -16.31 -23.76 -1.37
CA TRP A 81 -17.48 -23.72 -2.25
C TRP A 81 -18.62 -22.97 -1.56
N SER A 82 -19.17 -21.96 -2.23
CA SER A 82 -20.38 -21.24 -1.79
C SER A 82 -21.53 -21.57 -2.73
N TYR A 83 -22.65 -22.03 -2.18
CA TYR A 83 -23.88 -22.23 -2.95
C TYR A 83 -24.58 -20.89 -3.17
N ASP A 84 -24.85 -20.56 -4.44
CA ASP A 84 -25.69 -19.46 -4.88
C ASP A 84 -26.67 -20.06 -5.90
N PRO A 85 -28.00 -19.98 -5.70
CA PRO A 85 -28.97 -20.53 -6.63
C PRO A 85 -29.09 -19.73 -7.94
N ASP A 86 -28.62 -18.48 -7.97
CA ASP A 86 -28.74 -17.60 -9.13
C ASP A 86 -27.47 -16.75 -9.36
N PRO A 87 -26.27 -17.37 -9.52
CA PRO A 87 -25.04 -16.62 -9.68
C PRO A 87 -25.01 -15.87 -11.02
N TYR A 88 -24.37 -14.70 -11.03
CA TYR A 88 -24.07 -14.04 -12.30
C TYR A 88 -22.85 -14.70 -12.94
N MET A 89 -22.94 -15.01 -14.24
CA MET A 89 -21.84 -15.54 -15.04
C MET A 89 -21.73 -14.79 -16.37
N ASN A 90 -20.52 -14.35 -16.69
CA ASN A 90 -20.18 -13.72 -17.95
C ASN A 90 -18.93 -14.37 -18.55
N HIS A 91 -19.15 -15.28 -19.50
CA HIS A 91 -18.07 -15.97 -20.20
C HIS A 91 -17.24 -15.06 -21.11
N TRP A 92 -17.70 -13.85 -21.41
CA TRP A 92 -17.06 -12.89 -22.29
C TRP A 92 -16.50 -11.68 -21.54
N ALA A 93 -16.33 -11.82 -20.22
CA ALA A 93 -15.70 -10.80 -19.40
C ALA A 93 -14.32 -10.43 -19.94
N LYS A 94 -14.05 -9.13 -20.01
CA LYS A 94 -12.75 -8.64 -20.45
C LYS A 94 -11.69 -8.97 -19.42
N THR A 95 -10.49 -9.27 -19.91
CA THR A 95 -9.32 -9.45 -19.06
C THR A 95 -8.87 -8.11 -18.49
N TRP A 96 -8.73 -8.04 -17.17
CA TRP A 96 -8.16 -6.90 -16.47
C TRP A 96 -6.66 -6.80 -16.78
N GLN A 97 -6.27 -5.68 -17.40
CA GLN A 97 -4.90 -5.44 -17.83
C GLN A 97 -4.15 -4.45 -16.96
N SER A 98 -4.86 -3.65 -16.15
CA SER A 98 -4.23 -2.61 -15.34
C SER A 98 -3.41 -3.25 -14.23
N GLU A 99 -2.24 -2.67 -14.00
CA GLU A 99 -1.33 -3.04 -12.93
C GLU A 99 -1.02 -1.79 -12.13
N TYR A 100 -0.91 -1.98 -10.83
CA TYR A 100 -0.37 -0.95 -9.98
C TYR A 100 1.09 -1.24 -9.76
N GLU A 101 1.92 -0.31 -10.21
CA GLU A 101 3.28 -0.16 -9.72
C GLU A 101 3.27 1.09 -8.84
N ALA A 102 3.79 0.97 -7.63
CA ALA A 102 4.06 2.14 -6.82
C ALA A 102 4.87 3.12 -7.68
N PRO A 103 4.52 4.41 -7.72
CA PRO A 103 5.30 5.35 -8.50
C PRO A 103 6.73 5.22 -8.01
N VAL A 104 7.61 4.79 -8.93
CA VAL A 104 9.03 4.86 -8.69
C VAL A 104 9.27 6.36 -8.59
N ILE A 105 9.36 6.87 -7.36
CA ILE A 105 10.02 8.14 -7.12
C ILE A 105 11.45 7.84 -7.51
N LYS A 106 11.76 7.92 -8.82
CA LYS A 106 13.13 7.88 -9.29
C LYS A 106 13.78 8.97 -8.47
N PRO A 107 14.84 8.68 -7.70
CA PRO A 107 15.77 9.71 -7.28
C PRO A 107 15.92 10.62 -8.48
N SER A 108 15.44 11.87 -8.39
CA SER A 108 15.71 12.81 -9.46
C SER A 108 17.23 12.78 -9.57
N ALA A 109 17.74 12.36 -10.74
CA ALA A 109 19.17 12.12 -10.93
C ALA A 109 19.93 13.28 -10.28
N PRO A 110 20.93 12.99 -9.42
CA PRO A 110 21.46 13.99 -8.52
C PRO A 110 22.04 15.14 -9.33
N THR A 111 21.37 16.29 -9.34
CA THR A 111 22.00 17.54 -9.78
C THR A 111 22.62 18.24 -8.59
N TYR A 112 23.26 17.51 -7.67
CA TYR A 112 24.14 18.13 -6.69
C TYR A 112 25.43 17.34 -6.53
N ARG A 113 26.44 17.94 -7.15
CA ARG A 113 27.85 17.84 -6.81
C ARG A 113 28.05 18.19 -5.33
N THR A 114 28.59 17.27 -4.53
CA THR A 114 28.97 17.46 -3.11
C THR A 114 30.06 18.52 -2.90
N ASP A 115 30.60 19.06 -3.98
CA ASP A 115 31.62 20.10 -4.06
C ASP A 115 31.07 21.54 -3.92
N ALA A 116 29.74 21.73 -3.81
CA ALA A 116 29.12 23.06 -3.75
C ALA A 116 28.30 23.37 -2.47
N GLY A 117 28.70 22.85 -1.29
CA GLY A 117 28.17 23.34 0.00
C GLY A 117 26.70 22.99 0.32
N GLY A 118 26.09 22.04 -0.40
CA GLY A 118 24.76 21.50 -0.08
C GLY A 118 24.76 20.69 1.22
N LYS A 119 23.65 20.70 1.96
CA LYS A 119 23.58 20.04 3.27
C LYS A 119 23.37 18.52 3.07
N PRO A 120 24.10 17.64 3.76
CA PRO A 120 24.04 16.19 3.47
C PRO A 120 22.64 15.56 3.58
N TRP A 121 21.78 16.08 4.45
CA TRP A 121 20.40 15.60 4.58
C TRP A 121 19.50 15.97 3.40
N GLU A 122 19.78 17.08 2.71
CA GLU A 122 19.05 17.46 1.49
C GLU A 122 19.40 16.50 0.35
N ALA A 123 20.69 16.20 0.20
CA ALA A 123 21.16 15.19 -0.75
C ALA A 123 20.57 13.80 -0.45
N PHE A 124 20.53 13.41 0.83
CA PHE A 124 19.92 12.15 1.23
C PHE A 124 18.42 12.10 0.86
N ASN A 125 17.67 13.14 1.21
CA ASN A 125 16.23 13.23 0.94
C ASN A 125 15.89 13.24 -0.55
N ALA A 126 16.74 13.82 -1.39
CA ALA A 126 16.56 13.83 -2.84
C ALA A 126 16.82 12.45 -3.47
N ASN A 127 17.69 11.64 -2.84
CA ASN A 127 18.13 10.36 -3.40
C ASN A 127 17.43 9.13 -2.82
N HIS A 128 16.53 9.28 -1.85
CA HIS A 128 15.84 8.15 -1.20
C HIS A 128 14.33 8.32 -1.20
N ASN A 129 13.62 7.26 -1.57
CA ASN A 129 12.18 7.14 -1.38
C ASN A 129 11.88 6.80 0.08
N ILE A 130 10.96 7.52 0.70
CA ILE A 130 10.58 7.32 2.10
C ILE A 130 9.97 5.95 2.36
N LEU A 131 9.29 5.34 1.37
CA LEU A 131 8.76 3.98 1.51
C LEU A 131 9.88 2.97 1.70
N ASP A 132 10.92 3.02 0.87
CA ASP A 132 12.07 2.10 0.97
C ASP A 132 12.78 2.24 2.33
N VAL A 133 12.93 3.49 2.82
CA VAL A 133 13.50 3.74 4.15
C VAL A 133 12.62 3.13 5.24
N LEU A 134 11.29 3.28 5.17
CA LEU A 134 10.36 2.75 6.15
C LEU A 134 10.31 1.21 6.13
N GLU A 135 10.30 0.60 4.94
CA GLU A 135 10.33 -0.86 4.77
C GLU A 135 11.62 -1.46 5.33
N ALA A 136 12.78 -0.82 5.13
CA ALA A 136 14.05 -1.21 5.75
C ALA A 136 13.98 -1.22 7.30
N HIS A 137 13.13 -0.37 7.86
CA HIS A 137 12.84 -0.28 9.30
C HIS A 137 11.58 -1.06 9.72
N GLY A 138 11.03 -1.94 8.87
CA GLY A 138 10.00 -2.91 9.21
C GLY A 138 8.57 -2.40 9.13
N TRP A 139 8.34 -1.23 8.54
CA TRP A 139 6.99 -0.77 8.23
C TRP A 139 6.37 -1.63 7.15
N THR A 140 5.06 -1.82 7.23
CA THR A 140 4.32 -2.60 6.25
C THR A 140 3.27 -1.72 5.59
N VAL A 141 3.30 -1.67 4.26
CA VAL A 141 2.25 -1.03 3.47
C VAL A 141 0.93 -1.77 3.69
N LEU A 142 -0.10 -1.03 4.10
CA LEU A 142 -1.46 -1.54 4.28
C LEU A 142 -2.25 -1.43 2.98
N ARG A 143 -2.27 -0.24 2.35
CA ARG A 143 -2.95 0.01 1.07
C ARG A 143 -2.47 1.30 0.40
N HIS A 144 -2.66 1.37 -0.91
CA HIS A 144 -2.43 2.59 -1.71
C HIS A 144 -3.76 3.30 -2.00
N ARG A 145 -3.76 4.64 -1.89
CA ARG A 145 -4.92 5.53 -2.12
C ARG A 145 -4.48 6.76 -2.91
N GLY A 146 -4.39 6.63 -4.23
CA GLY A 146 -3.94 7.74 -5.10
C GLY A 146 -2.52 8.20 -4.75
N ASN A 147 -2.40 9.42 -4.21
CA ASN A 147 -1.13 10.00 -3.75
C ASN A 147 -0.73 9.59 -2.31
N GLU A 148 -1.58 8.86 -1.61
CA GLU A 148 -1.35 8.43 -0.23
C GLU A 148 -1.09 6.93 -0.14
N VAL A 149 -0.27 6.52 0.83
CA VAL A 149 -0.06 5.12 1.20
C VAL A 149 -0.29 4.99 2.69
N ASP A 150 -1.25 4.17 3.09
CA ASP A 150 -1.50 3.87 4.49
C ASP A 150 -0.52 2.77 4.93
N LEU A 151 0.13 2.94 6.09
CA LEU A 151 1.09 1.98 6.63
C LEU A 151 0.76 1.58 8.06
N ASN A 152 1.19 0.37 8.41
CA ASN A 152 1.31 -0.10 9.78
C ASN A 152 2.75 -0.03 10.24
N ARG A 153 2.94 0.36 11.50
CA ARG A 153 4.25 0.40 12.13
C ARG A 153 4.78 -1.02 12.40
N PRO A 154 6.10 -1.17 12.64
CA PRO A 154 6.67 -2.46 13.00
C PRO A 154 5.97 -3.06 14.24
N GLY A 155 5.49 -4.30 14.11
CA GLY A 155 4.82 -5.03 15.20
C GLY A 155 3.38 -4.60 15.50
N ALA A 156 2.73 -3.83 14.61
CA ALA A 156 1.31 -3.52 14.75
C ALA A 156 0.44 -4.80 14.81
N LYS A 157 -0.59 -4.77 15.66
CA LYS A 157 -1.55 -5.88 15.85
C LYS A 157 -2.95 -5.59 15.28
N THR A 158 -3.16 -4.39 14.76
CA THR A 158 -4.47 -3.89 14.30
C THR A 158 -4.53 -3.86 12.77
N ARG A 159 -5.77 -3.86 12.23
CA ARG A 159 -6.04 -3.64 10.79
C ARG A 159 -6.18 -2.15 10.42
N GLY A 160 -6.18 -1.25 11.41
CA GLY A 160 -6.19 0.20 11.18
C GLY A 160 -4.80 0.71 10.87
N LYS A 161 -4.69 1.84 10.17
CA LYS A 161 -3.41 2.49 9.82
C LYS A 161 -2.76 3.15 11.03
N ASP A 162 -1.43 3.15 11.07
CA ASP A 162 -0.61 3.88 12.04
C ASP A 162 -0.01 5.16 11.44
N ALA A 163 0.14 5.21 10.12
CA ALA A 163 0.72 6.34 9.41
C ALA A 163 0.25 6.43 7.96
N VAL A 164 0.53 7.59 7.34
CA VAL A 164 0.30 7.86 5.92
C VAL A 164 1.57 8.41 5.29
N VAL A 165 1.98 7.87 4.16
CA VAL A 165 3.00 8.47 3.28
C VAL A 165 2.30 9.23 2.15
N PHE A 166 2.79 10.43 1.87
CA PHE A 166 2.38 11.26 0.74
C PHE A 166 3.46 11.19 -0.33
N LEU A 167 3.11 10.61 -1.49
CA LEU A 167 4.06 10.24 -2.54
C LEU A 167 4.64 11.46 -3.26
N ASP A 168 3.80 12.47 -3.54
CA ASP A 168 4.17 13.75 -4.16
C ASP A 168 5.27 14.52 -3.43
N SER A 169 5.24 14.47 -2.10
CA SER A 169 6.12 15.24 -1.22
C SER A 169 7.22 14.40 -0.60
N ASN A 170 7.17 13.07 -0.78
CA ASN A 170 8.09 12.12 -0.16
C ASN A 170 8.14 12.32 1.36
N ARG A 171 6.96 12.37 2.01
CA ARG A 171 6.81 12.64 3.45
C ARG A 171 5.91 11.65 4.14
N LEU A 172 6.28 11.31 5.37
CA LEU A 172 5.50 10.50 6.29
C LEU A 172 4.74 11.42 7.25
N TRP A 173 3.50 11.08 7.53
CA TRP A 173 2.71 11.61 8.63
C TRP A 173 2.37 10.47 9.57
N LEU A 174 2.86 10.55 10.79
CA LEU A 174 2.60 9.56 11.82
C LEU A 174 1.36 9.93 12.62
N GLU A 175 0.40 9.00 12.70
CA GLU A 175 -0.87 9.18 13.43
C GLU A 175 -0.82 8.56 14.84
N THR A 176 0.15 7.69 15.13
CA THR A 176 0.27 6.97 16.41
C THR A 176 1.47 7.37 17.25
N THR A 177 1.31 7.46 18.57
CA THR A 177 2.41 7.73 19.53
C THR A 177 3.20 6.48 19.93
N SER A 178 2.80 5.30 19.45
CA SER A 178 3.43 4.02 19.81
C SER A 178 4.68 3.69 18.97
N ASP A 179 5.40 4.72 18.55
CA ASP A 179 6.67 4.61 17.81
C ASP A 179 7.66 5.68 18.34
N ARG A 180 8.93 5.56 17.96
CA ARG A 180 9.99 6.52 18.31
C ARG A 180 10.02 7.73 17.37
N LEU A 181 9.32 7.65 16.24
CA LEU A 181 9.13 8.77 15.33
C LEU A 181 8.21 9.84 15.95
N PRO A 182 8.45 11.15 15.71
CA PRO A 182 7.56 12.20 16.17
C PRO A 182 6.19 12.15 15.46
N VAL A 183 5.12 12.32 16.24
CA VAL A 183 3.74 12.36 15.73
C VAL A 183 3.35 13.71 15.14
N HIS A 184 2.34 13.72 14.26
CA HIS A 184 1.72 14.92 13.70
C HIS A 184 2.69 15.91 13.04
N THR A 185 3.76 15.39 12.44
CA THR A 185 4.71 16.16 11.66
C THR A 185 5.05 15.45 10.35
N ARG A 186 5.45 16.22 9.36
CA ARG A 186 5.88 15.73 8.05
C ARG A 186 7.35 15.31 8.14
N LEU A 187 7.60 14.01 8.25
CA LEU A 187 8.94 13.45 8.34
C LEU A 187 9.50 13.15 6.94
N SER A 188 10.75 13.52 6.70
CA SER A 188 11.51 13.16 5.49
C SER A 188 12.26 11.83 5.64
N PRO A 189 12.78 11.22 4.57
CA PRO A 189 13.64 10.04 4.66
C PRO A 189 14.78 10.22 5.68
N PHE A 190 15.45 11.37 5.68
CA PHE A 190 16.48 11.70 6.64
C PHE A 190 15.97 11.71 8.08
N ASP A 191 14.77 12.24 8.32
CA ASP A 191 14.20 12.26 9.67
C ASP A 191 13.94 10.85 10.18
N VAL A 192 13.44 9.96 9.33
CA VAL A 192 13.22 8.55 9.67
C VAL A 192 14.54 7.89 10.10
N VAL A 193 15.59 7.98 9.28
CA VAL A 193 16.92 7.45 9.63
C VAL A 193 17.46 8.09 10.90
N LYS A 194 17.33 9.41 11.05
CA LYS A 194 17.80 10.15 12.23
C LYS A 194 17.19 9.61 13.52
N PHE A 195 15.89 9.29 13.53
CA PHE A 195 15.23 8.77 14.73
C PHE A 195 15.46 7.27 14.94
N TYR A 196 15.47 6.45 13.89
CA TYR A 196 15.71 5.01 14.02
C TYR A 196 17.15 4.66 14.38
N GLU A 197 18.12 5.29 13.71
CA GLU A 197 19.54 4.90 13.80
C GLU A 197 20.35 5.77 14.76
N HIS A 198 19.89 6.99 15.02
CA HIS A 198 20.66 7.97 15.78
C HIS A 198 19.86 8.67 16.89
N GLY A 199 18.68 8.14 17.25
CA GLY A 199 17.90 8.64 18.39
C GLY A 199 17.51 10.11 18.31
N GLY A 200 17.39 10.67 17.10
CA GLY A 200 17.09 12.10 16.88
C GLY A 200 18.33 12.99 16.70
N ASP A 201 19.55 12.46 16.83
CA ASP A 201 20.79 13.24 16.69
C ASP A 201 21.12 13.53 15.22
N ARG A 202 20.85 14.78 14.82
CA ARG A 202 21.15 15.28 13.47
C ARG A 202 22.65 15.23 13.15
N LYS A 203 23.53 15.54 14.10
CA LYS A 203 24.99 15.59 13.88
C LYS A 203 25.54 14.17 13.68
N ALA A 204 25.10 13.23 14.50
CA ALA A 204 25.47 11.82 14.35
C ALA A 204 25.00 11.26 13.00
N THR A 205 23.75 11.54 12.62
CA THR A 205 23.18 11.12 11.32
C THR A 205 23.96 11.69 10.15
N THR A 206 24.21 13.00 10.16
CA THR A 206 24.98 13.67 9.09
C THR A 206 26.39 13.08 8.96
N ARG A 207 27.04 12.76 10.09
CA ARG A 207 28.36 12.12 10.10
C ARG A 207 28.31 10.71 9.51
N ALA A 208 27.26 9.94 9.79
CA ALA A 208 27.09 8.59 9.25
C ALA A 208 26.88 8.63 7.72
N LEU A 209 26.00 9.51 7.23
CA LEU A 209 25.71 9.66 5.80
C LEU A 209 26.91 10.09 4.96
N ASN A 210 27.85 10.84 5.54
CA ASN A 210 29.07 11.26 4.84
C ASN A 210 30.13 10.15 4.74
N LYS A 211 29.93 8.98 5.37
CA LYS A 211 30.85 7.86 5.23
C LYS A 211 30.68 7.23 3.84
N PRO A 212 31.77 6.98 3.10
CA PRO A 212 31.70 6.24 1.85
C PRO A 212 31.03 4.87 2.06
N GLY A 213 30.06 4.53 1.20
CA GLY A 213 29.35 3.25 1.27
C GLY A 213 28.33 3.14 2.40
N TYR A 214 27.82 4.25 2.93
CA TYR A 214 26.70 4.19 3.88
C TYR A 214 25.48 3.52 3.23
N GLU A 215 24.96 2.47 3.89
CA GLU A 215 23.70 1.81 3.58
C GLU A 215 22.75 1.96 4.77
N ILE A 216 21.45 2.08 4.51
CA ILE A 216 20.44 2.12 5.57
C ILE A 216 20.41 0.74 6.24
N PRO A 217 20.61 0.65 7.57
CA PRO A 217 20.58 -0.64 8.26
C PRO A 217 19.21 -1.32 8.10
N THR A 218 19.20 -2.49 7.45
CA THR A 218 18.00 -3.31 7.31
C THR A 218 17.86 -4.19 8.55
N ASN A 219 17.09 -3.74 9.54
CA ASN A 219 16.82 -4.51 10.76
C ASN A 219 15.67 -5.52 10.60
N TYR A 220 14.99 -5.50 9.45
CA TYR A 220 13.89 -6.39 9.12
C TYR A 220 14.21 -7.08 7.79
N PRO A 221 14.48 -8.40 7.80
CA PRO A 221 14.71 -9.12 6.55
C PRO A 221 13.44 -9.03 5.70
N ASN A 222 13.59 -8.58 4.45
CA ASN A 222 12.52 -8.56 3.45
C ASN A 222 11.77 -9.89 3.51
N ARG A 223 10.51 -9.87 3.95
CA ARG A 223 9.61 -11.01 3.80
C ARG A 223 9.28 -11.10 2.31
N ARG A 224 10.04 -11.97 1.64
CA ARG A 224 9.73 -12.47 0.30
C ARG A 224 8.38 -13.17 0.29
#